data_AF-A0A945KZR4-F1
#
_entry.id   AF-A0A945KZR4-F1
#
_cell.length_a   1.000
_cell.length_b   1.000
_cell.length_c   1.000
_cell.angle_alpha   90.00
_cell.angle_beta   90.00
_cell.angle_gamma   90.00
#
_symmetry.space_group_name_H-M   'P 1'
#
loop_
_entity.id
_entity.type
_entity.pdbx_description
1 polymer ?
#
loop_
_entity_poly.entity_id
_entity_poly.type
_entity_poly.pdbx_seq_one_letter_code
_entity_poly.pdbx_strand_id
1 'polypeptide(L)'
;MTPESIAAEFEVPGQVVTVLTIDTGNVNDTFRVIKRTTYSEVQFVLQRISSAVFTRPDLVMANMKAITDYAHERLKEQASKANRIWQLPRVIPTLDGQDYFRDEKGEYWRALSMIASATSHEKVLNPEHAQEAGYVLGHFQRIIANFPAEQLADTLPGFHITPGYLKQFDDILQTDQAEEKLAASSEARRIESFIQERREFASILEDALERGELKLRPIHGDPKITNIMIDDITGKGTAIIDLDTVKPGLIHYDFGDCVRSVCNPVGEEAKDLGDVLINIDFFEALVRGYLKQARNFLTDWDRKYLFDSARLISFELGLRFFTDYLAGDVYFKINYEPQNLNRARVQMKLCESIETRESMMRRVLDSI
;
A
#
# COMPACT_ATOMS: atom_id res chain seq x y z
N MET A 1 -9.23 -11.06 -26.39
CA MET A 1 -7.77 -11.03 -26.65
C MET A 1 -7.01 -11.78 -25.57
N THR A 2 -5.85 -12.36 -25.91
CA THR A 2 -4.95 -13.00 -24.94
C THR A 2 -3.89 -11.99 -24.45
N PRO A 3 -3.26 -12.22 -23.28
CA PRO A 3 -2.17 -11.36 -22.81
C PRO A 3 -1.04 -11.17 -23.84
N GLU A 4 -0.72 -12.20 -24.64
CA GLU A 4 0.28 -12.12 -25.72
C GLU A 4 -0.12 -11.13 -26.81
N SER A 5 -1.39 -11.17 -27.26
CA SER A 5 -1.88 -10.22 -28.26
C SER A 5 -1.89 -8.79 -27.73
N ILE A 6 -2.27 -8.59 -26.46
CA ILE A 6 -2.32 -7.27 -25.84
C ILE A 6 -0.92 -6.71 -25.61
N ALA A 7 0.05 -7.56 -25.24
CA ALA A 7 1.44 -7.16 -25.12
C ALA A 7 2.03 -6.60 -26.43
N ALA A 8 1.51 -7.00 -27.59
CA ALA A 8 1.94 -6.50 -28.89
C ALA A 8 1.52 -5.04 -29.14
N GLU A 9 0.49 -4.55 -28.47
CA GLU A 9 -0.08 -3.20 -28.61
C GLU A 9 0.72 -2.10 -27.90
N PHE A 10 1.77 -2.47 -27.14
CA PHE A 10 2.63 -1.54 -26.42
C PHE A 10 3.98 -1.31 -27.12
N GLU A 11 4.48 -0.07 -27.02
CA GLU A 11 5.71 0.43 -27.65
C GLU A 11 6.99 -0.13 -27.01
N VAL A 12 7.14 -1.45 -27.10
CA VAL A 12 8.32 -2.20 -26.68
C VAL A 12 8.89 -2.91 -27.92
N PRO A 13 10.14 -2.63 -28.32
CA PRO A 13 10.75 -3.25 -29.50
C PRO A 13 10.84 -4.77 -29.40
N GLY A 14 10.65 -5.43 -30.56
CA GLY A 14 10.83 -6.88 -30.70
C GLY A 14 9.52 -7.67 -30.71
N GLN A 15 9.66 -8.99 -30.81
CA GLN A 15 8.55 -9.93 -30.79
C GLN A 15 8.34 -10.49 -29.39
N VAL A 16 7.07 -10.73 -29.01
CA VAL A 16 6.73 -11.39 -27.74
C VAL A 16 7.26 -12.82 -27.77
N VAL A 17 8.14 -13.15 -26.82
CA VAL A 17 8.73 -14.47 -26.66
C VAL A 17 7.97 -15.27 -25.61
N THR A 18 7.65 -14.64 -24.48
CA THR A 18 6.91 -15.28 -23.40
C THR A 18 6.10 -14.28 -22.60
N VAL A 19 5.01 -14.77 -22.02
CA VAL A 19 4.17 -14.08 -21.04
C VAL A 19 4.01 -15.01 -19.86
N LEU A 20 4.47 -14.59 -18.69
CA LEU A 20 4.43 -15.37 -17.45
C LEU A 20 3.49 -14.68 -16.47
N THR A 21 2.52 -15.42 -15.94
CA THR A 21 1.66 -14.91 -14.86
C THR A 21 2.48 -14.71 -13.58
N ILE A 22 2.22 -13.61 -12.88
CA ILE A 22 2.74 -13.33 -11.55
C ILE A 22 1.57 -13.41 -10.57
N ASP A 23 1.50 -14.50 -9.80
CA ASP A 23 0.37 -14.82 -8.90
C ASP A 23 0.47 -14.16 -7.51
N THR A 24 1.36 -13.19 -7.32
CA THR A 24 1.58 -12.53 -6.02
C THR A 24 0.70 -11.30 -5.80
N GLY A 25 -0.01 -10.82 -6.83
CA GLY A 25 -0.88 -9.64 -6.76
C GLY A 25 -2.32 -9.98 -6.37
N ASN A 26 -2.87 -9.29 -5.36
CA ASN A 26 -4.24 -9.55 -4.89
C ASN A 26 -5.33 -8.85 -5.72
N VAL A 27 -4.98 -7.74 -6.40
CA VAL A 27 -5.93 -6.84 -7.07
C VAL A 27 -5.94 -7.04 -8.59
N ASN A 28 -4.82 -6.75 -9.27
CA ASN A 28 -4.69 -6.80 -10.72
C ASN A 28 -4.12 -8.13 -11.20
N ASP A 29 -4.52 -8.56 -12.41
CA ASP A 29 -3.82 -9.67 -13.07
C ASP A 29 -2.50 -9.14 -13.63
N THR A 30 -1.40 -9.72 -13.18
CA THR A 30 -0.05 -9.24 -13.48
C THR A 30 0.72 -10.26 -14.28
N PHE A 31 1.36 -9.81 -15.34
CA PHE A 31 2.15 -10.64 -16.24
C PHE A 31 3.54 -10.03 -16.45
N ARG A 32 4.57 -10.87 -16.45
CA ARG A 32 5.90 -10.52 -16.95
C ARG A 32 5.98 -10.88 -18.42
N VAL A 33 6.23 -9.88 -19.26
CA VAL A 33 6.39 -10.06 -20.70
C VAL A 33 7.85 -9.92 -21.07
N ILE A 34 8.34 -10.81 -21.93
CA ILE A 34 9.67 -10.72 -22.52
C ILE A 34 9.51 -10.52 -24.03
N LYS A 35 10.02 -9.39 -24.54
CA LYS A 35 10.18 -9.14 -25.97
C LYS A 35 11.64 -9.19 -26.38
N ARG A 36 11.91 -9.70 -27.58
CA ARG A 36 13.26 -9.86 -28.10
C ARG A 36 13.39 -9.31 -29.51
N THR A 37 14.49 -8.60 -29.76
CA THR A 37 14.99 -8.25 -31.09
C THR A 37 16.20 -9.12 -31.43
N THR A 38 16.75 -9.01 -32.63
CA THR A 38 18.02 -9.68 -32.97
C THR A 38 19.18 -9.31 -32.01
N TYR A 39 19.12 -8.15 -31.35
CA TYR A 39 20.24 -7.60 -30.59
C TYR A 39 19.97 -7.39 -29.09
N SER A 40 18.71 -7.47 -28.65
CA SER A 40 18.33 -7.14 -27.28
C SER A 40 17.12 -7.92 -26.78
N GLU A 41 17.04 -8.05 -25.46
CA GLU A 41 15.85 -8.54 -24.75
C GLU A 41 15.37 -7.43 -23.81
N VAL A 42 14.05 -7.18 -23.82
CA VAL A 42 13.40 -6.19 -22.96
C VAL A 42 12.28 -6.89 -22.20
N GLN A 43 12.22 -6.64 -20.90
CA GLN A 43 11.20 -7.18 -20.01
C GLN A 43 10.35 -6.03 -19.46
N PHE A 44 9.05 -6.27 -19.37
CA PHE A 44 8.10 -5.31 -18.82
C PHE A 44 6.95 -6.02 -18.11
N VAL A 45 6.24 -5.26 -17.29
CA VAL A 45 5.06 -5.72 -16.57
C VAL A 45 3.83 -5.33 -17.38
N LEU A 46 3.02 -6.30 -17.78
CA LEU A 46 1.71 -6.10 -18.36
C LEU A 46 0.66 -6.36 -17.28
N GLN A 47 -0.30 -5.47 -17.10
CA GLN A 47 -1.34 -5.62 -16.08
C GLN A 47 -2.72 -5.36 -16.66
N ARG A 48 -3.67 -6.23 -16.30
CA ARG A 48 -5.10 -5.93 -16.42
C ARG A 48 -5.56 -5.29 -15.11
N ILE A 49 -6.02 -4.05 -15.19
CA ILE A 49 -6.47 -3.29 -14.01
C ILE A 49 -7.83 -3.82 -13.57
N SER A 50 -7.99 -4.12 -12.28
CA SER A 50 -9.25 -4.63 -11.74
C SER A 50 -10.32 -3.55 -11.75
N SER A 51 -11.29 -3.67 -12.66
CA SER A 51 -12.47 -2.81 -12.73
C SER A 51 -13.45 -3.01 -11.56
N ALA A 52 -13.31 -4.11 -10.81
CA ALA A 52 -14.09 -4.38 -9.61
C ALA A 52 -13.62 -3.55 -8.40
N VAL A 53 -12.31 -3.29 -8.30
CA VAL A 53 -11.73 -2.45 -7.24
C VAL A 53 -11.65 -1.00 -7.69
N PHE A 54 -11.15 -0.77 -8.92
CA PHE A 54 -11.01 0.56 -9.49
C PHE A 54 -12.12 0.80 -10.51
N THR A 55 -13.21 1.44 -10.08
CA THR A 55 -14.35 1.75 -10.97
C THR A 55 -14.01 2.75 -12.07
N ARG A 56 -12.88 3.47 -11.94
CA ARG A 56 -12.33 4.42 -12.91
C ARG A 56 -10.84 4.17 -13.19
N PRO A 57 -10.48 3.08 -13.91
CA PRO A 57 -9.10 2.75 -14.23
C PRO A 57 -8.38 3.84 -15.03
N ASP A 58 -9.12 4.63 -15.80
CA ASP A 58 -8.61 5.80 -16.52
C ASP A 58 -8.03 6.86 -15.57
N LEU A 59 -8.66 7.08 -14.42
CA LEU A 59 -8.16 8.00 -13.39
C LEU A 59 -6.94 7.43 -12.64
N VAL A 60 -6.90 6.11 -12.44
CA VAL A 60 -5.71 5.42 -11.90
C VAL A 60 -4.50 5.65 -12.80
N MET A 61 -4.68 5.47 -14.12
CA MET A 61 -3.63 5.73 -15.10
C MET A 61 -3.21 7.19 -15.14
N ALA A 62 -4.16 8.12 -15.11
CA ALA A 62 -3.86 9.56 -15.08
C ALA A 62 -3.04 9.95 -13.83
N ASN A 63 -3.43 9.49 -12.64
CA ASN A 63 -2.70 9.75 -11.40
C ASN A 63 -1.29 9.16 -11.43
N MET A 64 -1.17 7.88 -11.82
CA MET A 64 0.13 7.18 -11.93
C MET A 64 1.05 7.91 -12.90
N LYS A 65 0.56 8.27 -14.09
CA LYS A 65 1.35 8.99 -15.10
C LYS A 65 1.83 10.34 -14.58
N ALA A 66 0.93 11.13 -14.00
CA ALA A 66 1.26 12.46 -13.47
C ALA A 66 2.35 12.39 -12.38
N ILE A 67 2.24 11.44 -11.46
CA ILE A 67 3.17 11.30 -10.34
C ILE A 67 4.50 10.71 -10.79
N THR A 68 4.49 9.71 -11.67
CA THR A 68 5.73 9.11 -12.19
C THR A 68 6.52 10.08 -13.04
N ASP A 69 5.89 10.83 -13.95
CA ASP A 69 6.55 11.89 -14.74
C ASP A 69 7.15 12.96 -13.83
N TYR A 70 6.36 13.48 -12.88
CA TYR A 70 6.81 14.52 -11.95
C TYR A 70 7.98 14.06 -11.08
N ALA A 71 7.94 12.81 -10.63
CA ALA A 71 9.00 12.21 -9.83
C ALA A 71 10.25 11.96 -10.67
N HIS A 72 10.13 11.41 -11.88
CA HIS A 72 11.29 11.14 -12.76
C HIS A 72 12.10 12.39 -13.07
N GLU A 73 11.46 13.54 -13.32
CA GLU A 73 12.19 14.81 -13.52
C GLU A 73 13.03 15.18 -12.29
N ARG A 74 12.47 15.07 -11.08
CA ARG A 74 13.20 15.34 -9.82
C ARG A 74 14.30 14.33 -9.54
N LEU A 75 14.07 13.06 -9.87
CA LEU A 75 15.08 12.01 -9.72
C LEU A 75 16.27 12.27 -10.63
N LYS A 76 16.04 12.72 -11.88
CA LYS A 76 17.11 13.11 -12.82
C LYS A 76 17.91 14.30 -12.29
N GLU A 77 17.25 15.32 -11.77
CA GLU A 77 17.92 16.49 -11.16
C GLU A 77 18.81 16.11 -9.97
N GLN A 78 18.38 15.14 -9.17
CA GLN A 78 19.07 14.69 -7.96
C GLN A 78 20.08 13.56 -8.21
N ALA A 79 20.11 12.97 -9.42
CA ALA A 79 20.86 11.76 -9.74
C ALA A 79 22.36 11.88 -9.43
N SER A 80 22.98 13.01 -9.76
CA SER A 80 24.42 13.25 -9.52
C SER A 80 24.82 13.31 -8.04
N LYS A 81 23.86 13.56 -7.14
CA LYS A 81 24.07 13.67 -5.69
C LYS A 81 23.52 12.47 -4.93
N ALA A 82 22.80 11.57 -5.60
CA ALA A 82 22.18 10.42 -4.97
C ALA A 82 23.24 9.36 -4.64
N ASN A 83 23.11 8.74 -3.47
CA ASN A 83 23.99 7.65 -3.02
C ASN A 83 23.48 6.25 -3.44
N ARG A 84 22.48 6.22 -4.31
CA ARG A 84 21.79 5.05 -4.87
C ARG A 84 21.02 5.49 -6.12
N ILE A 85 20.71 4.53 -6.99
CA ILE A 85 19.82 4.76 -8.12
C ILE A 85 18.39 4.66 -7.61
N TRP A 86 17.55 5.65 -7.91
CA TRP A 86 16.12 5.62 -7.60
C TRP A 86 15.35 5.22 -8.84
N GLN A 87 14.39 4.33 -8.67
CA GLN A 87 13.56 3.82 -9.75
C GLN A 87 12.09 3.97 -9.38
N LEU A 88 11.27 4.27 -10.39
CA LEU A 88 9.81 4.20 -10.33
C LEU A 88 9.34 3.60 -11.65
N PRO A 89 8.28 2.78 -11.65
CA PRO A 89 7.76 2.20 -12.88
C PRO A 89 7.36 3.32 -13.84
N ARG A 90 7.78 3.21 -15.09
CA ARG A 90 7.38 4.12 -16.17
C ARG A 90 6.24 3.48 -16.95
N VAL A 91 5.20 4.28 -17.23
CA VAL A 91 4.15 3.90 -18.18
C VAL A 91 4.76 3.78 -19.57
N ILE A 92 4.61 2.60 -20.17
CA ILE A 92 4.98 2.34 -21.55
C ILE A 92 3.74 2.60 -22.39
N PRO A 93 3.80 3.55 -23.35
CA PRO A 93 2.64 3.87 -24.16
C PRO A 93 2.28 2.74 -25.12
N THR A 94 1.03 2.75 -25.57
CA THR A 94 0.57 1.95 -26.71
C THR A 94 1.20 2.44 -28.01
N LEU A 95 1.08 1.65 -29.08
CA LEU A 95 1.58 2.03 -30.41
C LEU A 95 0.92 3.29 -30.99
N ASP A 96 -0.29 3.64 -30.52
CA ASP A 96 -1.01 4.88 -30.86
C ASP A 96 -0.79 6.00 -29.82
N GLY A 97 0.14 5.83 -28.88
CA GLY A 97 0.60 6.86 -27.94
C GLY A 97 -0.29 7.08 -26.72
N GLN A 98 -1.21 6.16 -26.42
CA GLN A 98 -2.04 6.20 -25.21
C GLN A 98 -1.31 5.56 -24.01
N ASP A 99 -1.69 5.93 -22.80
CA ASP A 99 -1.09 5.37 -21.57
C ASP A 99 -1.61 3.96 -21.23
N TYR A 100 -2.71 3.54 -21.84
CA TYR A 100 -3.34 2.24 -21.63
C TYR A 100 -4.05 1.75 -22.91
N PHE A 101 -4.26 0.43 -22.97
CA PHE A 101 -5.04 -0.23 -24.02
C PHE A 101 -6.38 -0.70 -23.47
N ARG A 102 -7.46 -0.55 -24.24
CA ARG A 102 -8.77 -1.12 -23.90
C ARG A 102 -9.08 -2.28 -24.83
N ASP A 103 -9.34 -3.45 -24.24
CA ASP A 103 -9.69 -4.61 -25.05
C ASP A 103 -11.17 -4.58 -25.49
N GLU A 104 -11.56 -5.55 -26.32
CA GLU A 104 -12.93 -5.69 -26.83
C GLU A 104 -13.99 -5.90 -25.74
N LYS A 105 -13.59 -6.35 -24.55
CA LYS A 105 -14.46 -6.51 -23.38
C LYS A 105 -14.55 -5.22 -22.56
N GLY A 106 -13.80 -4.20 -22.93
CA GLY A 106 -13.73 -2.91 -22.24
C GLY A 106 -12.78 -2.91 -21.04
N GLU A 107 -12.00 -3.98 -20.83
CA GLU A 107 -11.02 -4.06 -19.75
C GLU A 107 -9.81 -3.17 -20.04
N TYR A 108 -9.22 -2.62 -18.99
CA TYR A 108 -8.08 -1.72 -19.08
C TYR A 108 -6.77 -2.49 -18.87
N TRP A 109 -5.85 -2.30 -19.81
CA TRP A 109 -4.54 -2.91 -19.80
C TRP A 109 -3.46 -1.83 -19.82
N ARG A 110 -2.39 -2.02 -19.05
CA ARG A 110 -1.23 -1.12 -19.04
C ARG A 110 0.06 -1.92 -19.15
N ALA A 111 1.09 -1.28 -19.69
CA ALA A 111 2.45 -1.77 -19.64
C ALA A 111 3.33 -0.83 -18.79
N LEU A 112 4.11 -1.40 -17.88
CA LEU A 112 5.03 -0.70 -16.99
C LEU A 112 6.45 -1.22 -17.18
N SER A 113 7.44 -0.33 -17.12
CA SER A 113 8.85 -0.73 -17.11
C SER A 113 9.15 -1.61 -15.88
N MET A 114 10.01 -2.61 -16.07
CA MET A 114 10.48 -3.46 -14.98
C MET A 114 11.52 -2.70 -14.12
N ILE A 115 11.45 -2.83 -12.80
CA ILE A 115 12.47 -2.26 -11.88
C ILE A 115 13.69 -3.17 -11.90
N ALA A 116 14.84 -2.65 -12.31
CA ALA A 116 16.03 -3.47 -12.49
C ALA A 116 16.72 -3.75 -11.14
N SER A 117 17.24 -4.98 -11.00
CA SER A 117 18.15 -5.39 -9.90
C SER A 117 17.61 -5.15 -8.49
N ALA A 118 16.30 -5.28 -8.32
CA ALA A 118 15.67 -5.10 -7.03
C ALA A 118 14.57 -6.13 -6.79
N THR A 119 14.41 -6.52 -5.53
CA THR A 119 13.44 -7.51 -5.07
C THR A 119 12.62 -6.93 -3.91
N SER A 120 11.32 -7.24 -3.88
CA SER A 120 10.50 -7.02 -2.69
C SER A 120 10.40 -8.31 -1.86
N HIS A 121 10.06 -8.17 -0.58
CA HIS A 121 9.97 -9.30 0.34
C HIS A 121 8.60 -9.32 1.00
N GLU A 122 8.08 -10.53 1.23
CA GLU A 122 6.84 -10.75 1.98
C GLU A 122 6.93 -10.29 3.44
N LYS A 123 8.14 -10.30 4.00
CA LYS A 123 8.41 -9.95 5.40
C LYS A 123 9.74 -9.21 5.51
N VAL A 124 9.83 -8.38 6.54
CA VAL A 124 11.09 -7.72 6.92
C VAL A 124 12.07 -8.77 7.42
N LEU A 125 13.33 -8.61 7.00
CA LEU A 125 14.39 -9.59 7.27
C LEU A 125 15.20 -9.24 8.52
N ASN A 126 15.45 -7.95 8.75
CA ASN A 126 16.29 -7.41 9.82
C ASN A 126 16.02 -5.91 10.00
N PRO A 127 16.56 -5.27 11.06
CA PRO A 127 16.38 -3.83 11.29
C PRO A 127 16.90 -2.95 10.14
N GLU A 128 17.98 -3.34 9.47
CA GLU A 128 18.51 -2.59 8.32
C GLU A 128 17.50 -2.52 7.17
N HIS A 129 16.83 -3.63 6.88
CA HIS A 129 15.75 -3.69 5.90
C HIS A 129 14.57 -2.80 6.31
N ALA A 130 14.18 -2.78 7.60
CA ALA A 130 13.16 -1.87 8.10
C ALA A 130 13.56 -0.39 7.95
N GLN A 131 14.83 -0.05 8.20
CA GLN A 131 15.35 1.29 7.97
C GLN A 131 15.27 1.69 6.50
N GLU A 132 15.64 0.80 5.58
CA GLU A 132 15.56 1.07 4.16
C GLU A 132 14.11 1.23 3.68
N ALA A 133 13.16 0.47 4.24
CA ALA A 133 11.74 0.65 3.98
C ALA A 133 11.25 2.06 4.38
N GLY A 134 11.56 2.49 5.61
CA GLY A 134 11.26 3.85 6.05
C GLY A 134 11.92 4.92 5.17
N TYR A 135 13.17 4.69 4.76
CA TYR A 135 13.90 5.60 3.89
C TYR A 135 13.26 5.73 2.50
N VAL A 136 12.80 4.63 1.90
CA VAL A 136 12.07 4.63 0.62
C VAL A 136 10.76 5.40 0.74
N LEU A 137 9.96 5.14 1.78
CA LEU A 137 8.69 5.85 1.98
C LEU A 137 8.92 7.35 2.14
N GLY A 138 9.84 7.75 3.04
CA GLY A 138 10.13 9.16 3.27
C GLY A 138 10.70 9.83 2.03
N HIS A 139 11.50 9.12 1.24
CA HIS A 139 12.01 9.62 -0.04
C HIS A 139 10.89 9.84 -1.06
N PHE A 140 10.01 8.86 -1.24
CA PHE A 140 8.88 8.95 -2.16
C PHE A 140 8.00 10.16 -1.82
N GLN A 141 7.56 10.27 -0.56
CA GLN A 141 6.77 11.40 -0.09
C GLN A 141 7.49 12.74 -0.28
N ARG A 142 8.81 12.82 0.02
CA ARG A 142 9.61 14.04 -0.22
C ARG A 142 9.64 14.44 -1.69
N ILE A 143 9.79 13.47 -2.60
CA ILE A 143 9.84 13.74 -4.04
C ILE A 143 8.51 14.32 -4.52
N ILE A 144 7.38 13.78 -4.06
CA ILE A 144 6.04 14.20 -4.49
C ILE A 144 5.41 15.30 -3.63
N ALA A 145 6.05 15.74 -2.54
CA ALA A 145 5.47 16.64 -1.54
C ALA A 145 4.92 17.97 -2.11
N ASN A 146 5.53 18.46 -3.19
CA ASN A 146 5.14 19.72 -3.85
C ASN A 146 4.24 19.51 -5.08
N PHE A 147 3.83 18.28 -5.39
CA PHE A 147 2.86 18.03 -6.45
C PHE A 147 1.48 18.51 -5.98
N PRO A 148 0.74 19.30 -6.77
CA PRO A 148 -0.58 19.81 -6.37
C PRO A 148 -1.58 18.67 -6.22
N ALA A 149 -2.03 18.39 -4.99
CA ALA A 149 -2.89 17.25 -4.68
C ALA A 149 -4.22 17.31 -5.45
N GLU A 150 -4.74 18.50 -5.68
CA GLU A 150 -5.97 18.75 -6.44
C GLU A 150 -5.93 18.30 -7.91
N GLN A 151 -4.73 18.01 -8.46
CA GLN A 151 -4.59 17.43 -9.79
C GLN A 151 -4.74 15.90 -9.80
N LEU A 152 -4.76 15.26 -8.62
CA LEU A 152 -5.02 13.83 -8.50
C LEU A 152 -6.50 13.57 -8.25
N ALA A 153 -7.05 12.58 -8.94
CA ALA A 153 -8.36 12.05 -8.63
C ALA A 153 -8.33 11.20 -7.36
N ASP A 154 -9.43 11.16 -6.61
CA ASP A 154 -9.65 10.13 -5.61
C ASP A 154 -10.11 8.84 -6.31
N THR A 155 -9.17 7.93 -6.58
CA THR A 155 -9.41 6.68 -7.32
C THR A 155 -10.11 5.61 -6.49
N LEU A 156 -10.10 5.77 -5.16
CA LEU A 156 -10.76 4.90 -4.20
C LEU A 156 -11.43 5.75 -3.11
N PRO A 157 -12.58 6.39 -3.40
CA PRO A 157 -13.28 7.21 -2.44
C PRO A 157 -13.58 6.46 -1.14
N GLY A 158 -13.23 7.07 -0.01
CA GLY A 158 -13.39 6.47 1.32
C GLY A 158 -12.26 5.53 1.75
N PHE A 159 -11.27 5.24 0.89
CA PHE A 159 -10.10 4.46 1.27
C PHE A 159 -9.23 5.21 2.29
N HIS A 160 -8.98 4.53 3.42
CA HIS A 160 -8.43 5.05 4.68
C HIS A 160 -9.32 6.01 5.49
N ILE A 161 -10.59 6.12 5.14
CA ILE A 161 -11.57 6.91 5.90
C ILE A 161 -12.30 5.97 6.87
N THR A 162 -11.64 5.69 8.00
CA THR A 162 -12.11 4.70 9.00
C THR A 162 -13.55 4.91 9.49
N PRO A 163 -14.09 6.13 9.68
CA PRO A 163 -15.49 6.32 10.02
C PRO A 163 -16.47 5.69 9.00
N GLY A 164 -16.11 5.70 7.72
CA GLY A 164 -16.89 5.04 6.67
C GLY A 164 -16.93 3.52 6.84
N TYR A 165 -15.79 2.91 7.20
CA TYR A 165 -15.73 1.47 7.48
C TYR A 165 -16.49 1.09 8.75
N LEU A 166 -16.52 1.95 9.78
CA LEU A 166 -17.36 1.71 10.96
C LEU A 166 -18.84 1.72 10.63
N LYS A 167 -19.27 2.61 9.74
CA LYS A 167 -20.66 2.63 9.26
C LYS A 167 -21.00 1.33 8.51
N GLN A 168 -20.13 0.89 7.60
CA GLN A 168 -20.31 -0.38 6.89
C GLN A 168 -20.40 -1.56 7.86
N PHE A 169 -19.56 -1.56 8.89
CA PHE A 169 -19.61 -2.56 9.95
C PHE A 169 -20.96 -2.56 10.69
N ASP A 170 -21.48 -1.38 11.07
CA ASP A 170 -22.80 -1.26 11.70
C ASP A 170 -23.92 -1.78 10.82
N ASP A 171 -23.88 -1.46 9.52
CA ASP A 171 -24.87 -1.94 8.55
C ASP A 171 -24.82 -3.48 8.44
N ILE A 172 -23.62 -4.08 8.40
CA ILE A 172 -23.45 -5.54 8.35
C ILE A 172 -23.90 -6.23 9.64
N LEU A 173 -23.69 -5.61 10.81
CA LEU A 173 -24.17 -6.15 12.09
C LEU A 173 -25.69 -6.32 12.16
N GLN A 174 -26.47 -5.59 11.34
CA GLN A 174 -27.93 -5.72 11.30
C GLN A 174 -28.42 -6.90 10.44
N THR A 175 -27.51 -7.70 9.88
CA THR A 175 -27.87 -8.82 8.99
C THR A 175 -27.97 -10.15 9.76
N ASP A 176 -28.90 -11.01 9.35
CA ASP A 176 -29.07 -12.37 9.92
C ASP A 176 -27.76 -13.18 9.85
N GLN A 177 -26.99 -12.99 8.78
CA GLN A 177 -25.71 -13.66 8.56
C GLN A 177 -24.66 -13.24 9.61
N ALA A 178 -24.61 -11.95 9.95
CA ALA A 178 -23.72 -11.46 11.00
C ALA A 178 -24.13 -12.01 12.37
N GLU A 179 -25.44 -12.05 12.67
CA GLU A 179 -25.96 -12.65 13.89
C GLU A 179 -25.55 -14.14 14.01
N GLU A 180 -25.69 -14.91 12.93
CA GLU A 180 -25.28 -16.31 12.89
C GLU A 180 -23.78 -16.48 13.15
N LYS A 181 -22.93 -15.71 12.47
CA LYS A 181 -21.46 -15.77 12.63
C LYS A 181 -21.03 -15.37 14.04
N LEU A 182 -21.66 -14.34 14.62
CA LEU A 182 -21.41 -13.91 15.99
C LEU A 182 -21.90 -14.94 17.02
N ALA A 183 -23.04 -15.60 16.80
CA ALA A 183 -23.55 -16.65 17.67
C ALA A 183 -22.62 -17.88 17.67
N ALA A 184 -22.12 -18.26 16.50
CA ALA A 184 -21.31 -19.44 16.27
C ALA A 184 -19.86 -19.33 16.79
N SER A 185 -19.31 -18.12 16.96
CA SER A 185 -17.90 -17.93 17.34
C SER A 185 -17.70 -16.99 18.52
N SER A 186 -17.08 -17.50 19.58
CA SER A 186 -16.68 -16.68 20.74
C SER A 186 -15.60 -15.65 20.38
N GLU A 187 -14.74 -16.00 19.44
CA GLU A 187 -13.68 -15.18 18.87
C GLU A 187 -14.27 -14.02 18.07
N ALA A 188 -15.31 -14.25 17.27
CA ALA A 188 -16.00 -13.18 16.55
C ALA A 188 -16.59 -12.15 17.53
N ARG A 189 -17.26 -12.59 18.59
CA ARG A 189 -17.77 -11.68 19.65
C ARG A 189 -16.68 -10.87 20.33
N ARG A 190 -15.50 -11.46 20.56
CA ARG A 190 -14.35 -10.73 21.13
C ARG A 190 -13.85 -9.63 20.20
N ILE A 191 -13.82 -9.87 18.89
CA ILE A 191 -13.42 -8.87 17.90
C ILE A 191 -14.46 -7.75 17.80
N GLU A 192 -15.74 -8.10 17.81
CA GLU A 192 -16.83 -7.12 17.87
C GLU A 192 -16.67 -6.22 19.11
N SER A 193 -16.50 -6.78 20.31
CA SER A 193 -16.28 -5.99 21.53
C SER A 193 -15.03 -5.11 21.42
N PHE A 194 -13.93 -5.65 20.86
CA PHE A 194 -12.71 -4.88 20.62
C PHE A 194 -12.95 -3.64 19.74
N ILE A 195 -13.77 -3.78 18.68
CA ILE A 195 -14.18 -2.68 17.80
C ILE A 195 -15.02 -1.66 18.57
N GLN A 196 -16.01 -2.13 19.33
CA GLN A 196 -16.91 -1.26 20.09
C GLN A 196 -16.17 -0.42 21.15
N GLU A 197 -15.18 -0.99 21.84
CA GLU A 197 -14.34 -0.29 22.82
C GLU A 197 -13.46 0.81 22.22
N ARG A 198 -13.25 0.80 20.90
CA ARG A 198 -12.23 1.59 20.21
C ARG A 198 -12.78 2.56 19.17
N ARG A 199 -14.11 2.66 19.07
CA ARG A 199 -14.76 3.53 18.07
C ARG A 199 -14.37 4.99 18.17
N GLU A 200 -14.15 5.47 19.39
CA GLU A 200 -13.91 6.90 19.66
C GLU A 200 -12.69 7.47 18.95
N PHE A 201 -11.65 6.65 18.67
CA PHE A 201 -10.46 7.15 17.99
C PHE A 201 -10.50 6.95 16.47
N ALA A 202 -11.52 6.30 15.92
CA ALA A 202 -11.57 5.99 14.49
C ALA A 202 -11.60 7.24 13.60
N SER A 203 -12.10 8.37 14.10
CA SER A 203 -12.12 9.64 13.38
C SER A 203 -10.88 10.52 13.60
N ILE A 204 -9.90 10.09 14.40
CA ILE A 204 -8.83 10.98 14.92
C ILE A 204 -8.09 11.79 13.82
N LEU A 205 -7.80 11.17 12.68
CA LEU A 205 -7.12 11.82 11.56
C LEU A 205 -8.07 12.71 10.75
N GLU A 206 -9.31 12.30 10.55
CA GLU A 206 -10.34 13.10 9.87
C GLU A 206 -10.69 14.35 10.69
N ASP A 207 -10.88 14.19 12.00
CA ASP A 207 -11.15 15.30 12.89
C ASP A 207 -9.96 16.29 12.90
N ALA A 208 -8.73 15.80 12.82
CA ALA A 208 -7.54 16.64 12.73
C ALA A 208 -7.44 17.38 11.38
N LEU A 209 -7.87 16.75 10.29
CA LEU A 209 -8.01 17.39 8.99
C LEU A 209 -9.09 18.49 9.02
N GLU A 210 -10.26 18.21 9.60
CA GLU A 210 -11.36 19.18 9.75
C GLU A 210 -10.97 20.37 10.63
N ARG A 211 -10.19 20.13 11.70
CA ARG A 211 -9.61 21.20 12.53
C ARG A 211 -8.51 22.00 11.84
N GLY A 212 -8.07 21.62 10.64
CA GLY A 212 -6.98 22.27 9.90
C GLY A 212 -5.59 22.01 10.48
N GLU A 213 -5.44 21.02 11.36
CA GLU A 213 -4.14 20.59 11.90
C GLU A 213 -3.39 19.77 10.85
N LEU A 214 -4.12 18.96 10.09
CA LEU A 214 -3.60 18.17 8.97
C LEU A 214 -4.08 18.73 7.63
N LYS A 215 -3.40 18.32 6.55
CA LYS A 215 -3.76 18.71 5.18
C LYS A 215 -3.55 17.56 4.20
N LEU A 216 -4.39 17.54 3.17
CA LEU A 216 -4.25 16.60 2.07
C LEU A 216 -2.97 16.87 1.28
N ARG A 217 -2.27 15.79 0.94
CA ARG A 217 -1.07 15.75 0.09
C ARG A 217 -1.18 14.55 -0.84
N PRO A 218 -0.38 14.49 -1.92
CA PRO A 218 -0.19 13.24 -2.65
C PRO A 218 0.36 12.16 -1.71
N ILE A 219 -0.26 10.98 -1.70
CA ILE A 219 0.17 9.81 -0.93
C ILE A 219 0.35 8.60 -1.86
N HIS A 220 1.04 7.57 -1.36
CA HIS A 220 1.07 6.28 -2.03
C HIS A 220 -0.25 5.54 -1.92
N GLY A 221 -0.80 5.45 -0.71
CA GLY A 221 -2.03 4.74 -0.34
C GLY A 221 -1.83 3.29 0.15
N ASP A 222 -0.72 2.62 -0.13
CA ASP A 222 -0.50 1.20 0.27
C ASP A 222 1.00 0.85 0.32
N PRO A 223 1.83 1.57 1.11
CA PRO A 223 3.28 1.36 1.17
C PRO A 223 3.69 0.19 2.10
N LYS A 224 3.05 -0.97 1.92
CA LYS A 224 3.44 -2.23 2.57
C LYS A 224 4.81 -2.74 2.09
N ILE A 225 5.46 -3.61 2.87
CA ILE A 225 6.82 -4.08 2.57
C ILE A 225 6.94 -4.77 1.20
N THR A 226 5.88 -5.45 0.73
CA THR A 226 5.86 -6.10 -0.59
C THR A 226 5.85 -5.10 -1.75
N ASN A 227 5.54 -3.83 -1.50
CA ASN A 227 5.60 -2.75 -2.47
C ASN A 227 6.92 -1.95 -2.42
N ILE A 228 7.83 -2.30 -1.50
CA ILE A 228 9.14 -1.67 -1.36
C ILE A 228 10.22 -2.57 -1.96
N MET A 229 11.01 -2.03 -2.88
CA MET A 229 12.04 -2.76 -3.61
C MET A 229 13.43 -2.46 -3.04
N ILE A 230 14.17 -3.52 -2.70
CA ILE A 230 15.55 -3.47 -2.22
C ILE A 230 16.49 -3.90 -3.35
N ASP A 231 17.51 -3.09 -3.61
CA ASP A 231 18.54 -3.41 -4.59
C ASP A 231 19.35 -4.64 -4.15
N ASP A 232 19.40 -5.66 -5.00
CA ASP A 232 19.93 -6.99 -4.67
C ASP A 232 21.45 -6.98 -4.37
N ILE A 233 22.16 -5.96 -4.86
CA ILE A 233 23.62 -5.86 -4.76
C ILE A 233 24.01 -5.03 -3.54
N THR A 234 23.36 -3.88 -3.36
CA THR A 234 23.72 -2.89 -2.35
C THR A 234 22.93 -3.02 -1.05
N GLY A 235 21.81 -3.76 -1.06
CA GLY A 235 20.90 -3.88 0.07
C GLY A 235 20.16 -2.57 0.41
N LYS A 236 20.17 -1.58 -0.50
CA LYS A 236 19.51 -0.28 -0.32
C LYS A 236 18.13 -0.28 -0.96
N GLY A 237 17.17 0.36 -0.31
CA GLY A 237 15.87 0.60 -0.92
C GLY A 237 15.98 1.54 -2.13
N THR A 238 15.42 1.14 -3.28
CA THR A 238 15.58 1.84 -4.57
C THR A 238 14.26 2.26 -5.21
N ALA A 239 13.15 1.60 -4.90
CA ALA A 239 11.85 1.90 -5.49
C ALA A 239 10.69 1.59 -4.55
N ILE A 240 9.57 2.25 -4.81
CA ILE A 240 8.25 1.83 -4.35
C ILE A 240 7.38 1.60 -5.59
N ILE A 241 6.63 0.49 -5.60
CA ILE A 241 5.80 0.04 -6.72
C ILE A 241 4.33 0.00 -6.31
N ASP A 242 3.43 -0.37 -7.22
CA ASP A 242 1.97 -0.43 -6.99
C ASP A 242 1.35 0.95 -6.70
N LEU A 243 1.48 1.86 -7.67
CA LEU A 243 1.02 3.25 -7.56
C LEU A 243 -0.49 3.42 -7.86
N ASP A 244 -1.30 2.37 -7.70
CA ASP A 244 -2.71 2.39 -8.08
C ASP A 244 -3.59 3.14 -7.08
N THR A 245 -3.13 3.17 -5.83
CA THR A 245 -3.77 3.83 -4.71
C THR A 245 -3.26 5.27 -4.52
N VAL A 246 -2.43 5.77 -5.44
CA VAL A 246 -1.95 7.16 -5.43
C VAL A 246 -3.11 8.11 -5.63
N LYS A 247 -3.32 8.95 -4.63
CA LYS A 247 -4.44 9.89 -4.55
C LYS A 247 -4.14 11.02 -3.55
N PRO A 248 -5.02 12.03 -3.42
CA PRO A 248 -4.99 12.95 -2.29
C PRO A 248 -5.29 12.22 -0.97
N GLY A 249 -4.48 12.44 0.05
CA GLY A 249 -4.71 11.86 1.37
C GLY A 249 -3.78 12.42 2.43
N LEU A 250 -3.87 11.87 3.64
CA LEU A 250 -2.97 12.18 4.74
C LEU A 250 -1.75 11.26 4.66
N ILE A 251 -0.55 11.84 4.71
CA ILE A 251 0.72 11.06 4.74
C ILE A 251 0.78 10.06 5.90
N HIS A 252 -0.06 10.28 6.90
CA HIS A 252 -0.31 9.42 8.04
C HIS A 252 -0.81 8.04 7.65
N TYR A 253 -1.65 7.92 6.62
CA TYR A 253 -2.13 6.62 6.16
C TYR A 253 -0.98 5.79 5.61
N ASP A 254 -0.14 6.40 4.76
CA ASP A 254 1.09 5.77 4.26
C ASP A 254 2.01 5.35 5.41
N PHE A 255 2.30 6.26 6.34
CA PHE A 255 3.17 5.95 7.47
C PHE A 255 2.60 4.82 8.33
N GLY A 256 1.31 4.86 8.61
CA GLY A 256 0.62 3.86 9.42
C GLY A 256 0.62 2.48 8.77
N ASP A 257 0.34 2.40 7.46
CA ASP A 257 0.34 1.15 6.72
C ASP A 257 1.74 0.56 6.56
N CYS A 258 2.73 1.41 6.32
CA CYS A 258 4.14 1.01 6.30
C CYS A 258 4.57 0.44 7.65
N VAL A 259 4.25 1.12 8.77
CA VAL A 259 4.54 0.61 10.13
C VAL A 259 3.83 -0.72 10.39
N ARG A 260 2.54 -0.80 10.08
CA ARG A 260 1.73 -2.01 10.26
C ARG A 260 2.34 -3.22 9.52
N SER A 261 2.82 -3.01 8.31
CA SER A 261 3.43 -4.06 7.47
C SER A 261 4.86 -4.39 7.88
N VAL A 262 5.73 -3.39 8.03
CA VAL A 262 7.17 -3.55 8.27
C VAL A 262 7.44 -4.02 9.70
N CYS A 263 6.71 -3.49 10.69
CA CYS A 263 7.01 -3.74 12.09
C CYS A 263 6.25 -4.94 12.67
N ASN A 264 5.54 -5.72 11.83
CA ASN A 264 4.91 -6.99 12.18
C ASN A 264 5.68 -8.18 11.57
N PRO A 265 6.69 -8.75 12.27
CA PRO A 265 7.61 -9.74 11.70
C PRO A 265 6.92 -11.06 11.31
N VAL A 266 5.80 -11.41 11.95
CA VAL A 266 5.05 -12.63 11.63
C VAL A 266 4.11 -12.46 10.43
N GLY A 267 3.88 -11.22 9.99
CA GLY A 267 3.03 -10.87 8.85
C GLY A 267 1.53 -10.91 9.17
N GLU A 268 0.72 -10.62 8.15
CA GLU A 268 -0.74 -10.47 8.26
C GLU A 268 -1.49 -11.81 8.39
N GLU A 269 -0.85 -12.91 8.03
CA GLU A 269 -1.44 -14.26 8.00
C GLU A 269 -0.89 -15.19 9.09
N ALA A 270 -0.37 -14.63 10.19
CA ALA A 270 0.12 -15.40 11.32
C ALA A 270 -0.98 -16.34 11.87
N LYS A 271 -0.63 -17.62 12.07
CA LYS A 271 -1.51 -18.63 12.67
C LYS A 271 -1.42 -18.62 14.19
N ASP A 272 -0.22 -18.39 14.71
CA ASP A 272 0.00 -18.19 16.14
C ASP A 272 -0.11 -16.70 16.47
N LEU A 273 -1.13 -16.34 17.24
CA LEU A 273 -1.36 -14.96 17.66
C LEU A 273 -0.46 -14.50 18.79
N GLY A 274 0.21 -15.44 19.50
CA GLY A 274 1.15 -15.10 20.57
C GLY A 274 2.38 -14.36 20.04
N ASP A 275 2.73 -14.60 18.78
CA ASP A 275 3.89 -13.99 18.11
C ASP A 275 3.55 -12.69 17.38
N VAL A 276 2.27 -12.28 17.36
CA VAL A 276 1.85 -11.01 16.75
C VAL A 276 2.17 -9.87 17.70
N LEU A 277 3.26 -9.16 17.41
CA LEU A 277 3.64 -7.96 18.13
C LEU A 277 4.24 -6.90 17.21
N ILE A 278 4.09 -5.63 17.59
CA ILE A 278 4.87 -4.55 17.00
C ILE A 278 6.33 -4.69 17.50
N ASN A 279 7.24 -4.96 16.57
CA ASN A 279 8.67 -5.05 16.85
C ASN A 279 9.24 -3.63 16.97
N ILE A 280 9.67 -3.25 18.19
CA ILE A 280 10.17 -1.90 18.47
C ILE A 280 11.52 -1.62 17.80
N ASP A 281 12.39 -2.62 17.65
CA ASP A 281 13.68 -2.43 16.98
C ASP A 281 13.45 -2.13 15.48
N PHE A 282 12.48 -2.81 14.86
CA PHE A 282 12.08 -2.52 13.48
C PHE A 282 11.41 -1.15 13.36
N PHE A 283 10.56 -0.78 14.34
CA PHE A 283 9.93 0.53 14.38
C PHE A 283 10.96 1.65 14.50
N GLU A 284 11.93 1.54 15.42
CA GLU A 284 13.01 2.51 15.55
C GLU A 284 13.83 2.63 14.27
N ALA A 285 14.20 1.50 13.67
CA ALA A 285 14.93 1.49 12.41
C ALA A 285 14.14 2.16 11.28
N LEU A 286 12.85 1.82 11.11
CA LEU A 286 11.97 2.43 10.12
C LEU A 286 11.85 3.95 10.34
N VAL A 287 11.59 4.41 11.57
CA VAL A 287 11.45 5.84 11.88
C VAL A 287 12.76 6.57 11.58
N ARG A 288 13.91 5.98 11.93
CA ARG A 288 15.23 6.52 11.61
C ARG A 288 15.44 6.68 10.10
N GLY A 289 15.00 5.70 9.31
CA GLY A 289 15.03 5.77 7.85
C GLY A 289 14.11 6.86 7.29
N TYR A 290 12.86 6.86 7.75
CA TYR A 290 11.82 7.79 7.33
C TYR A 290 12.21 9.25 7.58
N LEU A 291 12.63 9.58 8.81
CA LEU A 291 12.95 10.95 9.21
C LEU A 291 14.25 11.48 8.59
N LYS A 292 15.13 10.62 8.03
CA LYS A 292 16.25 11.11 7.21
C LYS A 292 15.77 11.82 5.93
N GLN A 293 14.58 11.48 5.44
CA GLN A 293 14.00 12.07 4.24
C GLN A 293 12.84 13.03 4.56
N ALA A 294 11.99 12.67 5.53
CA ALA A 294 10.74 13.36 5.77
C ALA A 294 10.84 14.60 6.67
N ARG A 295 11.87 14.70 7.52
CA ARG A 295 12.00 15.74 8.56
C ARG A 295 11.77 17.17 8.06
N ASN A 296 12.20 17.46 6.83
CA ASN A 296 12.16 18.81 6.27
C ASN A 296 10.77 19.24 5.75
N PHE A 297 9.86 18.29 5.46
CA PHE A 297 8.52 18.62 4.95
C PHE A 297 7.40 18.34 5.96
N LEU A 298 7.68 17.57 7.01
CA LEU A 298 6.74 17.31 8.11
C LEU A 298 6.56 18.57 8.97
N THR A 299 5.31 18.94 9.20
CA THR A 299 4.92 19.93 10.22
C THR A 299 4.90 19.29 11.61
N ASP A 300 4.79 20.11 12.66
CA ASP A 300 4.66 19.62 14.03
C ASP A 300 3.36 18.81 14.22
N TRP A 301 2.28 19.22 13.56
CA TRP A 301 1.03 18.46 13.53
C TRP A 301 1.20 17.12 12.82
N ASP A 302 1.94 17.08 11.71
CA ASP A 302 2.21 15.81 11.04
C ASP A 302 2.92 14.84 11.99
N ARG A 303 3.91 15.31 12.74
CA ARG A 303 4.66 14.48 13.70
C ARG A 303 3.79 14.00 14.86
N LYS A 304 2.91 14.87 15.38
CA LYS A 304 2.02 14.56 16.51
C LYS A 304 1.16 13.32 16.26
N TYR A 305 0.67 13.16 15.03
CA TYR A 305 -0.29 12.10 14.66
C TYR A 305 0.36 10.82 14.10
N LEU A 306 1.69 10.70 14.08
CA LEU A 306 2.37 9.50 13.53
C LEU A 306 2.08 8.22 14.33
N PHE A 307 2.02 8.32 15.67
CA PHE A 307 1.62 7.18 16.49
C PHE A 307 0.16 6.80 16.24
N ASP A 308 -0.72 7.80 16.22
CA ASP A 308 -2.15 7.61 16.06
C ASP A 308 -2.46 6.95 14.71
N SER A 309 -1.69 7.25 13.66
CA SER A 309 -1.87 6.63 12.35
C SER A 309 -1.47 5.16 12.29
N ALA A 310 -0.39 4.75 12.96
CA ALA A 310 -0.01 3.34 13.06
C ALA A 310 -1.07 2.51 13.80
N ARG A 311 -1.62 3.08 14.88
CA ARG A 311 -2.74 2.49 15.63
C ARG A 311 -3.99 2.40 14.76
N LEU A 312 -4.37 3.50 14.10
CA LEU A 312 -5.58 3.59 13.28
C LEU A 312 -5.56 2.65 12.09
N ILE A 313 -4.47 2.58 11.33
CA ILE A 313 -4.39 1.72 10.13
C ILE A 313 -4.42 0.24 10.50
N SER A 314 -3.80 -0.15 11.61
CA SER A 314 -3.91 -1.52 12.14
C SER A 314 -5.35 -1.85 12.53
N PHE A 315 -6.03 -0.95 13.25
CA PHE A 315 -7.43 -1.09 13.61
C PHE A 315 -8.36 -1.15 12.39
N GLU A 316 -8.20 -0.23 11.45
CA GLU A 316 -9.00 -0.13 10.23
C GLU A 316 -8.91 -1.41 9.40
N LEU A 317 -7.70 -1.93 9.18
CA LEU A 317 -7.54 -3.15 8.39
C LEU A 317 -8.19 -4.35 9.09
N GLY A 318 -8.06 -4.44 10.42
CA GLY A 318 -8.76 -5.45 11.21
C GLY A 318 -10.28 -5.34 11.11
N LEU A 319 -10.82 -4.12 11.18
CA LEU A 319 -12.23 -3.81 11.01
C LEU A 319 -12.73 -4.25 9.64
N ARG A 320 -11.97 -3.97 8.57
CA ARG A 320 -12.32 -4.35 7.19
C ARG A 320 -12.34 -5.86 7.02
N PHE A 321 -11.33 -6.58 7.51
CA PHE A 321 -11.32 -8.06 7.47
C PHE A 321 -12.49 -8.65 8.27
N PHE A 322 -12.80 -8.10 9.44
CA PHE A 322 -13.90 -8.62 10.26
C PHE A 322 -15.26 -8.34 9.63
N THR A 323 -15.45 -7.15 9.06
CA THR A 323 -16.67 -6.78 8.34
C THR A 323 -16.89 -7.70 7.14
N ASP A 324 -15.82 -7.98 6.38
CA ASP A 324 -15.89 -8.90 5.25
C ASP A 324 -16.19 -10.34 5.69
N TYR A 325 -15.58 -10.80 6.79
CA TYR A 325 -15.94 -12.08 7.40
C TYR A 325 -17.43 -12.11 7.74
N LEU A 326 -17.99 -11.10 8.42
CA LEU A 326 -19.42 -11.09 8.75
C LEU A 326 -20.31 -11.09 7.49
N ALA A 327 -19.87 -10.42 6.41
CA ALA A 327 -20.55 -10.36 5.13
C ALA A 327 -20.41 -11.63 4.26
N GLY A 328 -19.63 -12.63 4.69
CA GLY A 328 -19.43 -13.86 3.92
C GLY A 328 -18.24 -13.85 2.96
N ASP A 329 -17.20 -13.08 3.27
CA ASP A 329 -15.91 -13.10 2.59
C ASP A 329 -16.02 -12.73 1.09
N VAL A 330 -16.72 -11.61 0.83
CA VAL A 330 -17.09 -11.15 -0.52
C VAL A 330 -16.10 -10.15 -1.12
N TYR A 331 -15.26 -9.52 -0.29
CA TYR A 331 -14.32 -8.48 -0.70
C TYR A 331 -12.89 -9.01 -0.80
N PHE A 332 -12.35 -9.64 0.26
CA PHE A 332 -11.00 -10.17 0.28
C PHE A 332 -10.97 -11.62 -0.19
N LYS A 333 -10.07 -11.94 -1.12
CA LYS A 333 -9.82 -13.32 -1.53
C LYS A 333 -9.38 -14.17 -0.33
N ILE A 334 -10.01 -15.32 -0.17
CA ILE A 334 -9.67 -16.35 0.81
C ILE A 334 -9.30 -17.67 0.13
N ASN A 335 -8.40 -18.40 0.77
CA ASN A 335 -7.91 -19.73 0.40
C ASN A 335 -8.41 -20.81 1.37
N TYR A 336 -8.94 -20.42 2.53
CA TYR A 336 -9.54 -21.31 3.51
C TYR A 336 -10.53 -20.54 4.40
N GLU A 337 -11.53 -21.23 4.94
CA GLU A 337 -12.38 -20.67 5.98
C GLU A 337 -11.85 -21.03 7.38
N PRO A 338 -11.85 -20.11 8.37
CA PRO A 338 -12.25 -18.70 8.31
C PRO A 338 -11.04 -17.74 8.22
N GLN A 339 -10.44 -17.56 7.03
CA GLN A 339 -9.19 -16.79 6.88
C GLN A 339 -9.33 -15.30 7.23
N ASN A 340 -10.38 -14.59 6.80
CA ASN A 340 -10.52 -13.17 7.14
C ASN A 340 -10.76 -12.95 8.64
N LEU A 341 -11.45 -13.87 9.33
CA LEU A 341 -11.52 -13.84 10.79
C LEU A 341 -10.13 -13.93 11.41
N ASN A 342 -9.25 -14.80 10.89
CA ASN A 342 -7.87 -14.89 11.36
C ASN A 342 -7.08 -13.60 11.09
N ARG A 343 -7.19 -13.05 9.87
CA ARG A 343 -6.53 -11.78 9.51
C ARG A 343 -7.00 -10.64 10.42
N ALA A 344 -8.31 -10.54 10.71
CA ALA A 344 -8.84 -9.59 11.67
C ALA A 344 -8.19 -9.76 13.05
N ARG A 345 -8.09 -10.99 13.56
CA ARG A 345 -7.45 -11.28 14.86
C ARG A 345 -5.98 -10.83 14.89
N VAL A 346 -5.23 -11.07 13.83
CA VAL A 346 -3.84 -10.61 13.70
C VAL A 346 -3.77 -9.08 13.80
N GLN A 347 -4.60 -8.37 13.04
CA GLN A 347 -4.59 -6.90 13.05
C GLN A 347 -5.05 -6.32 14.40
N MET A 348 -6.05 -6.92 15.07
CA MET A 348 -6.47 -6.49 16.40
C MET A 348 -5.36 -6.72 17.44
N LYS A 349 -4.65 -7.85 17.36
CA LYS A 349 -3.48 -8.11 18.23
C LYS A 349 -2.33 -7.16 17.97
N LEU A 350 -2.08 -6.81 16.71
CA LEU A 350 -1.10 -5.78 16.37
C LEU A 350 -1.51 -4.41 16.93
N CYS A 351 -2.78 -4.01 16.79
CA CYS A 351 -3.30 -2.77 17.36
C CYS A 351 -3.15 -2.74 18.89
N GLU A 352 -3.52 -3.80 19.60
CA GLU A 352 -3.31 -3.94 21.05
C GLU A 352 -1.80 -3.87 21.42
N SER A 353 -0.94 -4.47 20.59
CA SER A 353 0.51 -4.42 20.76
C SER A 353 1.07 -3.00 20.63
N ILE A 354 0.52 -2.20 19.72
CA ILE A 354 0.83 -0.78 19.54
C ILE A 354 0.36 0.04 20.75
N GLU A 355 -0.87 -0.17 21.21
CA GLU A 355 -1.43 0.50 22.39
C GLU A 355 -0.59 0.22 23.65
N THR A 356 -0.25 -1.04 23.90
CA THR A 356 0.56 -1.44 25.07
C THR A 356 2.01 -0.90 25.02
N ARG A 357 2.51 -0.52 23.84
CA ARG A 357 3.88 0.01 23.64
C ARG A 357 3.89 1.50 23.28
N GLU A 358 2.79 2.21 23.47
CA GLU A 358 2.66 3.63 23.12
C GLU A 358 3.82 4.48 23.66
N SER A 359 4.15 4.33 24.96
CA SER A 359 5.24 5.09 25.59
C SER A 359 6.62 4.83 24.96
N MET A 360 6.85 3.63 24.42
CA MET A 360 8.10 3.30 23.71
C MET A 360 8.09 3.93 22.33
N MET A 361 6.99 3.78 21.58
CA MET A 361 6.86 4.31 20.22
C MET A 361 6.91 5.84 20.19
N ARG A 362 6.21 6.52 21.10
CA ARG A 362 6.27 7.98 21.19
C ARG A 362 7.69 8.48 21.51
N ARG A 363 8.40 7.82 22.43
CA ARG A 363 9.81 8.15 22.70
C ARG A 363 10.71 8.03 21.47
N VAL A 364 10.52 6.99 20.66
CA VAL A 364 11.26 6.82 19.40
C VAL A 364 10.97 8.00 18.46
N LEU A 365 9.70 8.35 18.26
CA LEU A 365 9.26 9.46 17.41
C LEU A 365 9.80 10.82 17.90
N ASP A 366 9.92 11.03 19.21
CA ASP A 366 10.42 12.27 19.80
C ASP A 366 11.96 12.37 19.77
N SER A 367 12.66 11.23 19.74
CA SER A 367 14.12 11.15 19.89
C SER A 367 14.93 11.36 18.60
N ILE A 368 14.28 11.33 17.44
CA ILE A 368 14.91 11.36 16.11
C ILE A 368 14.55 12.66 15.42
#